data_AF-M5F3V0-F1
#
_entry.id   AF-M5F3V0-F1
#
_cell.length_a   1.000
_cell.length_b   1.000
_cell.length_c   1.000
_cell.angle_alpha   90.00
_cell.angle_beta   90.00
_cell.angle_gamma   90.00
#
_symmetry.space_group_name_H-M   'P 1'
#
loop_
_entity.id
_entity.type
_entity.pdbx_description
1 polymer ?
#
loop_
_entity_poly.entity_id
_entity_poly.type
_entity_poly.pdbx_seq_one_letter_code
_entity_poly.pdbx_strand_id
1 'polypeptide(L)'
;MRIQGRAALDQIPTSVVSIVDFANWLELSRTHLSRKLRDAEDLGSVGWLGRRGHSVMWVSKQFHQEYMAVQAAKLAIVEAAFCACFPAP
;
A
#
# COMPACT_ATOMS: atom_id res chain seq x y z
N MET A 1 5.15 -20.51 -25.54
CA MET A 1 4.71 -19.11 -25.73
C MET A 1 3.85 -18.73 -24.52
N ARG A 2 4.43 -18.04 -23.52
CA ARG A 2 3.76 -17.75 -22.24
C ARG A 2 2.91 -16.49 -22.34
N ILE A 3 1.64 -16.61 -21.97
CA ILE A 3 0.69 -15.52 -21.80
C ILE A 3 1.02 -14.86 -20.45
N GLN A 4 1.85 -13.81 -20.46
CA GLN A 4 2.26 -13.09 -19.24
C GLN A 4 2.27 -11.58 -19.49
N GLY A 5 1.22 -11.07 -20.14
CA GLY A 5 1.17 -9.67 -20.60
C GLY A 5 0.23 -8.75 -19.82
N ARG A 6 -0.80 -9.27 -19.14
CA ARG A 6 -1.87 -8.43 -18.58
C ARG A 6 -1.78 -8.22 -17.06
N ALA A 7 -1.45 -9.27 -16.31
CA ALA A 7 -1.29 -9.17 -14.84
C ALA A 7 -0.13 -8.25 -14.41
N ALA A 8 0.95 -8.17 -15.21
CA ALA A 8 2.10 -7.33 -14.88
C ALA A 8 1.84 -5.82 -15.05
N LEU A 9 0.82 -5.42 -15.80
CA LEU A 9 0.49 -4.00 -16.04
C LEU A 9 -0.36 -3.39 -14.91
N ASP A 10 -1.04 -4.23 -14.13
CA ASP A 10 -1.93 -3.81 -13.04
C ASP A 10 -1.32 -3.97 -11.64
N GLN A 11 -0.05 -4.38 -11.57
CA GLN A 11 0.71 -4.57 -10.32
C GLN A 11 1.85 -3.55 -10.26
N ILE A 12 1.87 -2.75 -9.20
CA ILE A 12 2.91 -1.76 -8.93
C ILE A 12 3.88 -2.36 -7.90
N PRO A 13 5.13 -2.66 -8.27
CA PRO A 13 6.12 -3.18 -7.33
C PRO A 13 6.44 -2.17 -6.23
N THR A 14 6.63 -2.66 -5.02
CA THR A 14 7.08 -1.85 -3.87
C THR A 14 8.54 -2.17 -3.53
N SER A 15 9.15 -1.37 -2.67
CA SER A 15 10.46 -1.68 -2.08
C SER A 15 10.40 -2.72 -0.96
N VAL A 16 9.20 -3.17 -0.57
CA VAL A 16 9.03 -4.14 0.52
C VAL A 16 9.37 -5.54 0.03
N VAL A 17 10.43 -6.13 0.58
CA VAL A 17 10.88 -7.51 0.28
C VAL A 17 10.70 -8.49 1.44
N SER A 18 10.44 -7.96 2.64
CA SER A 18 10.37 -8.69 3.91
C SER A 18 9.23 -8.16 4.76
N ILE A 19 8.29 -9.03 5.13
CA ILE A 19 7.18 -8.65 6.03
C ILE A 19 7.69 -8.36 7.44
N VAL A 20 8.79 -8.99 7.87
CA VAL A 20 9.35 -8.77 9.20
C VAL A 20 9.88 -7.35 9.32
N ASP A 21 10.67 -6.91 8.33
CA ASP A 21 11.22 -5.55 8.33
C ASP A 21 10.10 -4.52 8.16
N PHE A 22 9.09 -4.84 7.35
CA PHE A 22 7.92 -4.00 7.17
C PHE A 22 7.10 -3.84 8.46
N ALA A 23 6.94 -4.91 9.25
CA ALA A 23 6.27 -4.86 10.56
C ALA A 23 7.02 -3.96 11.53
N ASN A 24 8.35 -4.08 11.58
CA ASN A 24 9.19 -3.25 12.43
C ASN A 24 9.10 -1.77 12.03
N TRP A 25 9.14 -1.47 10.73
CA TRP A 25 9.01 -0.10 10.23
C TRP A 25 7.67 0.56 10.58
N LEU A 26 6.58 -0.22 10.54
CA LEU A 26 5.25 0.26 10.91
C LEU A 26 4.96 0.22 12.42
N GLU A 27 5.91 -0.25 13.24
CA GLU A 27 5.72 -0.50 14.67
C GLU A 27 4.51 -1.40 14.97
N LEU A 28 4.23 -2.36 14.09
CA LEU A 28 3.13 -3.32 14.22
C LEU A 28 3.63 -4.70 14.62
N SER A 29 2.83 -5.44 15.39
CA SER A 29 3.12 -6.86 15.61
C SER A 29 3.10 -7.64 14.29
N ARG A 30 4.02 -8.61 14.14
CA ARG A 30 4.08 -9.47 12.94
C ARG A 30 2.76 -10.17 12.66
N THR A 31 2.07 -10.65 13.70
CA THR A 31 0.78 -11.35 13.58
C THR A 31 -0.31 -10.42 13.07
N HIS A 32 -0.35 -9.17 13.53
CA HIS A 32 -1.33 -8.20 13.07
C HIS A 32 -1.09 -7.83 11.60
N LEU A 33 0.15 -7.48 11.24
CA LEU A 33 0.48 -7.12 9.87
C LEU A 33 0.23 -8.28 8.90
N SER A 34 0.65 -9.51 9.27
CA SER A 34 0.45 -10.68 8.41
C SER A 34 -1.04 -10.97 8.15
N ARG A 35 -1.91 -10.70 9.14
CA ARG A 35 -3.36 -10.83 8.97
C ARG A 35 -3.90 -9.80 7.99
N LYS A 36 -3.56 -8.51 8.20
CA LYS A 36 -3.98 -7.42 7.30
C LYS A 36 -3.50 -7.64 5.85
N LEU A 37 -2.27 -8.12 5.67
CA LEU A 37 -1.72 -8.42 4.34
C LEU A 37 -2.39 -9.63 3.69
N ARG A 38 -2.80 -10.64 4.47
CA ARG A 38 -3.59 -11.75 3.95
C ARG A 38 -4.97 -11.27 3.49
N ASP A 39 -5.66 -10.49 4.32
CA ASP A 39 -6.98 -9.94 3.95
C ASP A 39 -6.88 -9.09 2.65
N ALA A 40 -5.80 -8.31 2.52
CA ALA A 40 -5.55 -7.52 1.31
C ALA A 40 -5.13 -8.38 0.09
N GLU A 41 -4.44 -9.50 0.30
CA GLU A 41 -4.13 -10.50 -0.74
C GLU A 41 -5.41 -11.15 -1.25
N ASP A 42 -6.31 -11.54 -0.35
CA ASP A 42 -7.62 -12.15 -0.68
C ASP A 42 -8.51 -11.18 -1.47
N LEU A 43 -8.37 -9.87 -1.26
CA LEU A 43 -9.03 -8.82 -2.01
C LEU A 43 -8.33 -8.46 -3.34
N GLY A 44 -7.15 -9.03 -3.62
CA GLY A 44 -6.35 -8.71 -4.81
C GLY A 44 -5.69 -7.33 -4.76
N SER A 45 -5.68 -6.67 -3.60
CA SER A 45 -5.09 -5.34 -3.41
C SER A 45 -3.57 -5.37 -3.31
N VAL A 46 -3.02 -6.48 -2.81
CA VAL A 46 -1.57 -6.69 -2.69
C VAL A 46 -1.22 -8.12 -3.09
N GLY A 47 0.06 -8.36 -3.33
CA GLY A 47 0.59 -9.70 -3.45
C GLY A 47 2.10 -9.71 -3.51
N TRP A 48 2.67 -10.84 -3.93
CA TRP A 48 4.11 -11.04 -3.99
C TRP A 48 4.53 -11.51 -5.38
N LEU A 49 5.71 -11.07 -5.84
CA LEU A 49 6.31 -11.58 -7.08
C LEU A 49 6.86 -13.00 -6.93
N GLY A 50 7.06 -13.47 -5.69
CA GLY A 50 7.52 -14.81 -5.36
C GLY A 50 6.92 -15.32 -4.05
N ARG A 51 7.75 -15.89 -3.18
CA ARG A 51 7.29 -16.40 -1.89
C ARG A 51 6.74 -15.27 -1.03
N ARG A 52 5.50 -15.43 -0.54
CA ARG A 52 4.87 -14.49 0.39
C ARG A 52 5.78 -14.17 1.57
N GLY A 53 5.95 -12.87 1.82
CA GLY A 53 6.72 -12.35 2.95
C GLY A 53 8.25 -12.42 2.82
N HIS A 54 8.75 -12.99 1.73
CA HIS A 54 10.19 -13.16 1.45
C HIS A 54 10.53 -12.77 0.01
N SER A 55 9.72 -11.94 -0.61
CA SER A 55 9.93 -11.44 -1.97
C SER A 55 9.26 -10.09 -2.11
N VAL A 56 9.56 -9.41 -3.23
CA VAL A 56 8.99 -8.11 -3.57
C VAL A 56 7.47 -8.17 -3.51
N MET A 57 6.91 -7.34 -2.63
CA MET A 57 5.48 -7.09 -2.55
C MET A 57 5.09 -6.12 -3.67
N TRP A 58 3.95 -6.34 -4.28
CA TRP A 58 3.31 -5.39 -5.19
C TRP A 58 1.95 -4.99 -4.63
N VAL A 59 1.46 -3.83 -5.07
CA VAL A 59 0.08 -3.39 -4.84
C VAL A 59 -0.66 -3.27 -6.16
N SER A 60 -1.97 -3.50 -6.17
CA SER A 60 -2.75 -3.33 -7.39
C SER A 60 -2.86 -1.85 -7.77
N LYS A 61 -2.93 -1.56 -9.06
CA LYS A 61 -3.11 -0.20 -9.57
C LYS A 61 -4.41 0.43 -9.07
N GLN A 62 -5.49 -0.35 -8.97
CA GLN A 62 -6.77 0.10 -8.42
C GLN A 62 -6.62 0.50 -6.96
N PHE A 63 -6.03 -0.36 -6.12
CA PHE A 63 -5.80 -0.05 -4.71
C PHE A 63 -4.92 1.20 -4.53
N HIS A 64 -3.91 1.36 -5.38
CA HIS A 64 -3.08 2.57 -5.38
C HIS A 64 -3.91 3.83 -5.69
N GLN A 65 -4.81 3.79 -6.68
CA GLN A 65 -5.67 4.93 -7.01
C GLN A 65 -6.63 5.28 -5.88
N GLU A 66 -7.27 4.27 -5.27
CA GLU A 66 -8.14 4.45 -4.11
C GLU A 66 -7.37 5.06 -2.93
N TYR A 67 -6.17 4.56 -2.66
CA TYR A 67 -5.29 5.10 -1.62
C TYR A 67 -4.90 6.57 -1.91
N MET A 68 -4.53 6.91 -3.14
CA MET A 68 -4.19 8.29 -3.52
C MET A 68 -5.36 9.25 -3.30
N ALA A 69 -6.59 8.84 -3.66
CA ALA A 69 -7.78 9.65 -3.44
C ALA A 69 -8.00 9.94 -1.94
N VAL A 70 -7.85 8.93 -1.09
CA VAL A 70 -7.96 9.08 0.36
C VAL A 70 -6.84 9.97 0.91
N GLN A 71 -5.61 9.84 0.44
CA GLN A 71 -4.49 10.68 0.88
C GLN A 71 -4.67 12.15 0.48
N ALA A 72 -5.17 12.42 -0.73
CA ALA A 72 -5.51 13.76 -1.17
C ALA A 72 -6.60 14.39 -0.28
N ALA A 73 -7.67 13.64 0.02
CA ALA A 73 -8.73 14.12 0.91
C ALA A 73 -8.21 14.42 2.33
N LYS A 74 -7.36 13.55 2.89
CA LYS A 74 -6.72 13.80 4.19
C LYS A 74 -5.87 15.06 4.17
N LEU A 75 -5.06 15.25 3.13
CA LEU A 75 -4.19 16.41 3.02
C LEU A 75 -5.01 17.71 2.91
N ALA A 76 -6.09 17.71 2.14
CA ALA A 76 -7.01 18.85 2.03
C ALA A 76 -7.66 19.22 3.38
N ILE A 77 -7.99 18.23 4.22
CA ILE A 77 -8.50 18.48 5.58
C ILE A 77 -7.42 19.13 6.46
N VAL A 78 -6.20 18.62 6.40
CA VAL A 78 -5.06 19.18 7.15
C VAL A 78 -4.78 20.61 6.70
N GLU A 79 -4.79 20.87 5.39
CA GLU A 79 -4.63 22.21 4.81
C GLU A 79 -5.71 23.17 5.29
N ALA A 80 -6.99 22.77 5.22
CA ALA A 80 -8.09 23.60 5.69
C ALA A 80 -7.96 23.94 7.19
N ALA A 81 -7.60 22.97 8.02
CA ALA A 81 -7.36 23.19 9.45
C ALA A 81 -6.16 24.12 9.70
N PHE A 82 -5.09 23.96 8.93
CA PHE A 82 -3.93 24.82 9.00
C PHE A 82 -4.28 26.27 8.64
N CYS A 83 -4.95 26.51 7.51
CA CYS A 83 -5.37 27.85 7.08
C CYS A 83 -6.35 28.51 8.07
N ALA A 84 -7.20 27.74 8.75
CA ALA A 84 -8.10 28.26 9.78
C ALA A 84 -7.35 28.76 11.03
N CYS A 85 -6.25 28.10 11.41
CA CYS A 85 -5.42 28.49 12.55
C CYS A 85 -4.39 29.57 12.20
N PHE A 86 -3.93 29.58 10.95
CA PHE A 86 -2.88 30.48 10.45
C PHE A 86 -3.38 31.20 9.19
N PRO A 87 -4.36 32.11 9.31
CA PRO A 87 -4.82 32.89 8.17
C PRO A 87 -3.65 33.71 7.60
N ALA A 88 -3.61 33.82 6.28
CA ALA A 88 -2.66 34.72 5.62
C ALA A 88 -2.87 36.16 6.15
N PRO A 89 -1.78 36.94 6.30
CA PRO A 89 -1.84 38.31 6.83
C PRO A 89 -2.72 39.24 5.99
#